data_AF-R9M5E8-F1
#
_entry.id   AF-R9M5E8-F1
#
_cell.length_a   1.000
_cell.length_b   1.000
_cell.length_c   1.000
_cell.angle_alpha   90.00
_cell.angle_beta   90.00
_cell.angle_gamma   90.00
#
_symmetry.space_group_name_H-M   'P 1'
#
loop_
_entity.id
_entity.type
_entity.pdbx_description
1 polymer ?
#
loop_
_entity_poly.entity_id
_entity_poly.type
_entity_poly.pdbx_seq_one_letter_code
_entity_poly.pdbx_strand_id
1 'polypeptide(L)'
;MENGTTATSGSLADFWPQVLLIALTAAAVGVFIGIQIVKRQLTSHKKTHISMEYSIMVLSGIITVCAVFFQTFNMLEAFSSAIITAFSGVVFSWLLTKTSSKEEWQKQEQELARRSYRHIDYIESASKSAEQMINQYIQGDRKDEIKDKERLIFSGVMDYIGYISGGINTCKMDWYDLMSPEEQEKFSSREAANTGDMIFFNQEDA
;
A
#
# COMPACT_ATOMS: atom_id res chain seq x y z
N MET A 1 77.70 4.01 -1.04
CA MET A 1 77.52 2.59 -1.37
C MET A 1 76.19 2.16 -0.80
N GLU A 2 75.36 1.62 -1.70
CA GLU A 2 74.14 0.80 -1.54
C GLU A 2 73.23 0.97 -0.31
N ASN A 3 71.96 1.24 -0.58
CA ASN A 3 70.89 0.26 -0.34
C ASN A 3 69.62 0.67 -1.11
N GLY A 4 69.44 0.05 -2.27
CA GLY A 4 68.24 0.13 -3.09
C GLY A 4 67.21 -0.92 -2.63
N THR A 5 66.03 -0.45 -2.29
CA THR A 5 64.83 -1.24 -2.02
C THR A 5 64.37 -1.96 -3.29
N THR A 6 64.26 -3.28 -3.23
CA THR A 6 63.61 -4.12 -4.25
C THR A 6 62.09 -4.00 -4.14
N ALA A 7 61.47 -3.24 -5.03
CA ALA A 7 60.04 -3.35 -5.30
C ALA A 7 59.86 -4.35 -6.45
N THR A 8 59.28 -5.51 -6.16
CA THR A 8 58.90 -6.52 -7.15
C THR A 8 57.81 -5.95 -8.06
N SER A 9 58.16 -5.66 -9.31
CA SER A 9 57.23 -5.29 -10.37
C SER A 9 56.36 -6.50 -10.72
N GLY A 10 55.11 -6.51 -10.25
CA GLY A 10 54.10 -7.47 -10.72
C GLY A 10 53.91 -7.30 -12.22
N SER A 11 54.07 -8.39 -12.97
CA SER A 11 53.99 -8.38 -14.43
C SER A 11 52.54 -8.14 -14.87
N LEU A 12 52.32 -7.30 -15.88
CA LEU A 12 51.02 -7.10 -16.53
C LEU A 12 50.38 -8.42 -17.00
N ALA A 13 51.18 -9.48 -17.19
CA ALA A 13 50.72 -10.81 -17.55
C ALA A 13 49.88 -11.49 -16.45
N ASP A 14 50.04 -11.11 -15.17
CA ASP A 14 49.30 -11.72 -14.05
C ASP A 14 47.89 -11.12 -13.90
N PHE A 15 47.63 -9.95 -14.49
CA PHE A 15 46.34 -9.25 -14.41
C PHE A 15 45.33 -9.72 -15.48
N TRP A 16 45.80 -10.07 -16.68
CA TRP A 16 44.94 -10.45 -17.81
C TRP A 16 44.03 -11.66 -17.53
N PRO A 17 44.50 -12.72 -16.84
CA PRO A 17 43.65 -13.87 -16.51
C PRO A 17 42.51 -13.51 -15.57
N GLN A 18 42.75 -12.62 -14.58
CA GLN A 18 41.72 -12.20 -13.62
C GLN A 18 40.65 -11.33 -14.28
N VAL A 19 41.04 -10.41 -15.16
CA VAL A 19 40.11 -9.57 -15.92
C VAL A 19 39.24 -10.41 -16.84
N LEU A 20 39.81 -11.41 -17.52
CA LEU A 20 39.05 -12.35 -18.36
C LEU A 20 38.05 -13.19 -17.56
N LEU A 21 38.44 -13.64 -16.37
CA LEU A 21 37.57 -14.42 -15.47
C LEU A 21 36.39 -13.58 -14.97
N ILE A 22 36.62 -12.32 -14.61
CA ILE A 22 35.57 -11.39 -14.20
C ILE A 22 34.64 -11.05 -15.38
N ALA A 23 35.19 -10.83 -16.58
CA ALA A 23 34.39 -10.57 -17.77
C ALA A 23 33.50 -11.77 -18.15
N LEU A 24 34.03 -13.00 -18.06
CA LEU A 24 33.29 -14.24 -18.34
C LEU A 24 32.18 -14.48 -17.32
N THR A 25 32.45 -14.24 -16.03
CA THR A 25 31.42 -14.38 -14.98
C THR A 25 30.32 -13.33 -15.12
N ALA A 26 30.67 -12.08 -15.42
CA ALA A 26 29.70 -11.01 -15.69
C ALA A 26 28.84 -11.30 -16.93
N ALA A 27 29.45 -11.80 -18.00
CA ALA A 27 28.72 -12.22 -19.21
C ALA A 27 27.78 -13.40 -18.94
N ALA A 28 28.23 -14.40 -18.16
CA ALA A 28 27.40 -15.54 -17.79
C ALA A 28 26.19 -15.13 -16.93
N VAL A 29 26.38 -14.22 -15.97
CA VAL A 29 25.29 -13.67 -15.16
C VAL A 29 24.33 -12.83 -16.02
N GLY A 30 24.85 -12.00 -16.91
CA GLY A 30 24.04 -11.20 -17.84
C GLY A 30 23.19 -12.06 -18.78
N VAL A 31 23.77 -13.14 -19.32
CA VAL A 31 23.06 -14.12 -20.17
C VAL A 31 22.01 -14.88 -19.35
N PHE A 32 22.34 -15.31 -18.11
CA PHE A 32 21.40 -16.02 -17.26
C PHE A 32 20.20 -15.16 -16.87
N ILE A 33 20.43 -13.89 -16.52
CA ILE A 33 19.39 -12.90 -16.26
C ILE A 33 18.57 -12.69 -17.54
N GLY A 34 19.21 -12.35 -18.67
CA GLY A 34 18.53 -12.10 -19.95
C GLY A 34 17.63 -13.25 -20.40
N ILE A 35 18.09 -14.50 -20.26
CA ILE A 35 17.29 -15.70 -20.58
C ILE A 35 16.07 -15.82 -19.66
N GLN A 36 16.20 -15.50 -18.38
CA GLN A 36 15.06 -15.50 -17.44
C GLN A 36 14.02 -14.41 -17.80
N ILE A 37 14.47 -13.23 -18.25
CA ILE A 37 13.58 -12.14 -18.70
C ILE A 37 12.80 -12.56 -19.95
N VAL A 38 13.50 -13.08 -20.96
CA VAL A 38 12.90 -13.50 -22.23
C VAL A 38 11.92 -14.65 -22.03
N LYS A 39 12.27 -15.64 -21.19
CA LYS A 39 11.34 -16.73 -20.83
C LYS A 39 10.08 -16.20 -20.15
N ARG A 40 10.20 -15.24 -19.25
CA ARG A 40 9.06 -14.67 -18.50
C ARG A 40 8.16 -13.79 -19.40
N GLN A 41 8.75 -13.08 -20.36
CA GLN A 41 8.01 -12.31 -21.38
C GLN A 41 7.28 -13.21 -22.38
N LEU A 42 7.91 -14.30 -22.85
CA LEU A 42 7.29 -15.22 -23.81
C LEU A 42 6.04 -15.92 -23.25
N THR A 43 5.99 -16.12 -21.93
CA THR A 43 4.85 -16.75 -21.24
C THR A 43 3.71 -15.80 -20.86
N SER A 44 3.86 -14.47 -21.00
CA SER A 44 2.88 -13.51 -20.49
C SER A 44 2.43 -12.52 -21.56
N HIS A 45 1.38 -12.89 -22.30
CA HIS A 45 0.65 -12.04 -23.25
C HIS A 45 -0.25 -10.99 -22.57
N LYS A 46 0.05 -10.59 -21.32
CA LYS A 46 -0.70 -9.56 -20.59
C LYS A 46 0.21 -8.35 -20.37
N LYS A 47 -0.32 -7.15 -20.65
CA LYS A 47 0.32 -5.83 -20.43
C LYS A 47 1.11 -5.86 -19.13
N THR A 48 2.43 -5.92 -19.24
CA THR A 48 3.33 -5.99 -18.10
C THR A 48 3.43 -4.60 -17.49
N HIS A 49 2.78 -4.40 -16.34
CA HIS A 49 3.24 -3.38 -15.40
C HIS A 49 4.61 -3.86 -14.90
N ILE A 50 5.67 -3.39 -15.55
CA ILE A 50 7.03 -3.62 -15.08
C ILE A 50 7.14 -2.87 -13.76
N SER A 51 7.29 -3.62 -12.66
CA SER A 51 7.53 -3.04 -11.35
C SER A 51 8.75 -2.13 -11.44
N MET A 52 8.63 -0.91 -10.94
CA MET A 52 9.73 0.07 -11.00
C MET A 52 10.97 -0.41 -10.25
N GLU A 53 10.78 -1.21 -9.21
CA GLU A 53 11.85 -1.87 -8.45
C GLU A 53 12.69 -2.80 -9.34
N TYR A 54 12.03 -3.48 -10.28
CA TYR A 54 12.68 -4.33 -11.26
C TYR A 54 13.51 -3.51 -12.27
N SER A 55 12.98 -2.37 -12.73
CA SER A 55 13.73 -1.45 -13.61
C SER A 55 14.97 -0.88 -12.92
N ILE A 56 14.88 -0.52 -11.64
CA ILE A 56 16.02 -0.04 -10.85
C ILE A 56 17.07 -1.15 -10.69
N MET A 57 16.63 -2.38 -10.40
CA MET A 57 17.51 -3.54 -10.28
C MET A 57 18.26 -3.82 -11.59
N VAL A 58 17.57 -3.84 -12.73
CA VAL A 58 18.19 -4.06 -14.05
C VAL A 58 19.15 -2.93 -14.41
N LEU A 59 18.76 -1.66 -14.18
CA LEU A 59 19.63 -0.51 -14.43
C LEU A 59 20.92 -0.56 -13.60
N SER A 60 20.82 -0.94 -12.32
CA SER A 60 21.99 -1.11 -11.43
C SER A 60 22.93 -2.21 -11.91
N GLY A 61 22.38 -3.31 -12.44
CA GLY A 61 23.16 -4.39 -13.06
C GLY A 61 23.92 -3.92 -14.30
N ILE A 62 23.26 -3.16 -15.18
CA ILE A 62 23.88 -2.60 -16.39
C ILE A 62 25.02 -1.63 -16.02
N ILE A 63 24.79 -0.73 -15.05
CA ILE A 63 25.81 0.22 -14.58
C ILE A 63 27.04 -0.53 -14.03
N THR A 64 26.83 -1.62 -13.30
CA THR A 64 27.92 -2.44 -12.75
C THR A 64 28.76 -3.10 -13.86
N VAL A 65 28.10 -3.66 -14.88
CA VAL A 65 28.80 -4.26 -16.04
C VAL A 65 29.58 -3.22 -16.83
N CYS A 66 28.98 -2.05 -17.07
CA CYS A 66 29.66 -0.95 -17.75
C CYS A 66 30.84 -0.40 -16.93
N ALA A 67 30.75 -0.36 -15.60
CA ALA A 67 31.87 0.05 -14.73
C ALA A 67 33.08 -0.87 -14.86
N VAL A 68 32.86 -2.18 -14.84
CA VAL A 68 33.93 -3.17 -15.06
C VAL A 68 34.52 -3.02 -16.47
N PHE A 69 33.68 -2.82 -17.49
CA PHE A 69 34.15 -2.63 -18.87
C PHE A 69 35.04 -1.39 -19.02
N PHE A 70 34.60 -0.22 -18.56
CA PHE A 70 35.35 1.04 -18.69
C PHE A 70 36.58 1.13 -17.78
N GLN A 71 36.61 0.37 -16.67
CA GLN A 71 37.81 0.19 -15.86
C GLN A 71 38.95 -0.43 -16.67
N THR A 72 38.65 -1.38 -17.56
CA THR A 72 39.63 -2.01 -18.46
C THR A 72 40.26 -1.04 -19.47
N PHE A 73 39.57 0.04 -19.82
CA PHE A 73 40.04 1.05 -20.78
C PHE A 73 40.62 2.30 -20.12
N ASN A 74 40.78 2.29 -18.79
CA ASN A 74 41.32 3.41 -18.01
C ASN A 74 40.57 4.74 -18.20
N MET A 75 39.28 4.68 -18.55
CA MET A 75 38.39 5.84 -18.76
C MET A 75 37.36 6.00 -17.62
N LEU A 76 37.73 5.55 -16.42
CA LEU A 76 36.82 5.46 -15.28
C LEU A 76 36.29 6.83 -14.84
N GLU A 77 37.09 7.89 -14.95
CA GLU A 77 36.77 9.22 -14.46
C GLU A 77 35.67 9.90 -15.30
N ALA A 78 35.77 9.82 -16.63
CA ALA A 78 34.74 10.32 -17.55
C ALA A 78 33.43 9.52 -17.42
N PHE A 79 33.54 8.20 -17.25
CA PHE A 79 32.39 7.31 -17.07
C PHE A 79 31.68 7.51 -15.73
N SER A 80 32.44 7.69 -14.64
CA SER A 80 31.92 7.98 -13.30
C SER A 80 31.13 9.29 -13.29
N SER A 81 31.67 10.36 -13.90
CA SER A 81 30.95 11.63 -14.03
C SER A 81 29.64 11.46 -14.81
N ALA A 82 29.67 10.74 -15.94
CA ALA A 82 28.48 10.53 -16.76
C ALA A 82 27.40 9.72 -16.04
N ILE A 83 27.76 8.67 -15.30
CA ILE A 83 26.80 7.88 -14.51
C ILE A 83 26.22 8.71 -13.39
N ILE A 84 27.04 9.43 -12.61
CA ILE A 84 26.52 10.21 -11.49
C ILE A 84 25.49 11.21 -11.98
N THR A 85 25.76 11.92 -13.09
CA THR A 85 24.80 12.85 -13.69
C THR A 85 23.53 12.14 -14.19
N ALA A 86 23.66 11.02 -14.91
CA ALA A 86 22.50 10.27 -15.42
C ALA A 86 21.65 9.65 -14.30
N PHE A 87 22.29 9.06 -13.30
CA PHE A 87 21.64 8.42 -12.16
C PHE A 87 20.98 9.44 -11.24
N SER A 88 21.63 10.60 -11.01
CA SER A 88 21.03 11.71 -10.27
C SER A 88 19.76 12.21 -10.97
N GLY A 89 19.77 12.34 -12.29
CA GLY A 89 18.60 12.72 -13.08
C GLY A 89 17.46 11.70 -12.98
N VAL A 90 17.77 10.41 -13.07
CA VAL A 90 16.77 9.32 -12.93
C VAL A 90 16.18 9.29 -11.52
N VAL A 91 17.00 9.39 -10.47
CA VAL A 91 16.53 9.41 -9.07
C VAL A 91 15.72 10.67 -8.78
N PHE A 92 16.13 11.83 -9.29
CA PHE A 92 15.39 13.08 -9.09
C PHE A 92 14.05 13.07 -9.83
N SER A 93 14.03 12.60 -11.08
CA SER A 93 12.79 12.42 -11.84
C SER A 93 11.87 11.41 -11.16
N TRP A 94 12.41 10.34 -10.58
CA TRP A 94 11.64 9.38 -9.79
C TRP A 94 11.07 9.97 -8.50
N LEU A 95 11.86 10.72 -7.72
CA LEU A 95 11.39 11.38 -6.51
C LEU A 95 10.24 12.34 -6.82
N LEU A 96 10.33 13.07 -7.93
CA LEU A 96 9.24 13.92 -8.41
C LEU A 96 8.01 13.09 -8.81
N THR A 97 8.17 11.97 -9.53
CA THR A 97 7.04 11.12 -9.94
C THR A 97 6.37 10.40 -8.76
N LYS A 98 7.14 9.87 -7.80
CA LYS A 98 6.63 9.14 -6.63
C LYS A 98 5.95 10.05 -5.62
N THR A 99 6.45 11.27 -5.42
CA THR A 99 5.78 12.29 -4.59
C THR A 99 4.53 12.85 -5.28
N SER A 100 4.43 12.66 -6.61
CA SER A 100 3.34 13.16 -7.47
C SER A 100 2.26 12.13 -7.77
N SER A 101 2.33 10.87 -7.31
CA SER A 101 1.27 9.88 -7.62
C SER A 101 0.01 10.14 -6.79
N LYS A 102 -0.67 11.26 -7.10
CA LYS A 102 -1.98 11.64 -6.57
C LYS A 102 -2.97 10.48 -6.63
N GLU A 103 -2.88 9.65 -7.66
CA GLU A 103 -3.70 8.45 -7.82
C GLU A 103 -3.44 7.38 -6.73
N GLU A 104 -2.19 7.17 -6.33
CA GLU A 104 -1.85 6.18 -5.30
C GLU A 104 -2.26 6.69 -3.91
N TRP A 105 -2.06 7.98 -3.66
CA TRP A 105 -2.54 8.62 -2.45
C TRP A 105 -4.07 8.58 -2.34
N GLN A 106 -4.79 8.90 -3.43
CA GLN A 106 -6.25 8.78 -3.51
C GLN A 106 -6.73 7.34 -3.29
N LYS A 107 -6.04 6.34 -3.86
CA LYS A 107 -6.36 4.92 -3.63
C LYS A 107 -6.17 4.52 -2.16
N GLN A 108 -5.11 4.99 -1.52
CA GLN A 108 -4.87 4.73 -0.09
C GLN A 108 -5.90 5.44 0.79
N GLU A 109 -6.26 6.67 0.46
CA GLU A 109 -7.29 7.44 1.17
C GLU A 109 -8.66 6.78 1.05
N GLN A 110 -9.05 6.35 -0.14
CA GLN A 110 -10.30 5.61 -0.38
C GLN A 110 -10.34 4.28 0.40
N GLU A 111 -9.25 3.50 0.39
CA GLU A 111 -9.20 2.24 1.15
C GLU A 111 -9.27 2.48 2.67
N LEU A 112 -8.62 3.55 3.15
CA LEU A 112 -8.70 3.96 4.55
C LEU A 112 -10.14 4.37 4.92
N ALA A 113 -10.79 5.15 4.06
CA ALA A 113 -12.16 5.59 4.24
C ALA A 113 -13.11 4.40 4.29
N ARG A 114 -13.00 3.46 3.35
CA ARG A 114 -13.79 2.22 3.30
C ARG A 114 -13.62 1.34 4.53
N ARG A 115 -12.39 1.20 5.04
CA ARG A 115 -12.15 0.44 6.28
C ARG A 115 -12.76 1.17 7.48
N SER A 116 -12.55 2.47 7.60
CA SER A 116 -13.06 3.29 8.70
C SER A 116 -14.58 3.29 8.73
N TYR A 117 -15.23 3.47 7.57
CA TYR A 117 -16.68 3.39 7.41
C TYR A 117 -17.24 2.08 7.97
N ARG A 118 -16.67 0.92 7.59
CA ARG A 118 -17.11 -0.38 8.11
C ARG A 118 -16.97 -0.50 9.62
N HIS A 119 -15.87 -0.02 10.20
CA HIS A 119 -15.70 -0.06 11.65
C HIS A 119 -16.71 0.84 12.37
N ILE A 120 -16.98 2.02 11.83
CA ILE A 120 -17.95 2.96 12.39
C ILE A 120 -19.37 2.40 12.25
N ASP A 121 -19.71 1.76 11.14
CA ASP A 121 -20.99 1.07 10.91
C ASP A 121 -21.24 -0.03 11.96
N TYR A 122 -20.21 -0.81 12.32
CA TYR A 122 -20.32 -1.77 13.43
C TYR A 122 -20.58 -1.07 14.78
N ILE A 123 -19.90 0.04 15.05
CA ILE A 123 -20.12 0.80 16.31
C ILE A 123 -21.54 1.40 16.33
N GLU A 124 -22.02 1.92 15.21
CA GLU A 124 -23.40 2.42 15.06
C GLU A 124 -24.43 1.32 15.35
N SER A 125 -24.23 0.13 14.76
CA SER A 125 -25.10 -1.03 15.00
C SER A 125 -25.11 -1.46 16.47
N ALA A 126 -23.95 -1.49 17.12
CA ALA A 126 -23.83 -1.82 18.54
C ALA A 126 -24.52 -0.77 19.44
N SER A 127 -24.40 0.51 19.09
CA SER A 127 -25.09 1.61 19.76
C SER A 127 -26.62 1.45 19.68
N LYS A 128 -27.14 1.14 18.48
CA LYS A 128 -28.57 0.86 18.28
C LYS A 128 -29.03 -0.38 19.05
N SER A 129 -28.24 -1.45 19.08
CA SER A 129 -28.56 -2.64 19.88
C SER A 129 -28.58 -2.37 21.37
N ALA A 130 -27.66 -1.54 21.88
CA ALA A 130 -27.65 -1.14 23.29
C ALA A 130 -28.89 -0.31 23.65
N GLU A 131 -29.25 0.65 22.79
CA GLU A 131 -30.48 1.45 22.94
C GLU A 131 -31.73 0.56 22.95
N GLN A 132 -31.85 -0.36 21.99
CA GLN A 132 -32.96 -1.31 21.91
C GLN A 132 -33.05 -2.21 23.15
N MET A 133 -31.91 -2.73 23.63
CA MET A 133 -31.87 -3.59 24.81
C MET A 133 -32.30 -2.84 26.07
N ILE A 134 -31.85 -1.59 26.25
CA ILE A 134 -32.30 -0.74 27.36
C ILE A 134 -33.80 -0.45 27.22
N ASN A 135 -34.28 -0.14 26.01
CA ASN A 135 -35.69 0.12 25.79
C ASN A 135 -36.58 -1.09 26.08
N GLN A 136 -36.17 -2.30 25.65
CA GLN A 136 -36.83 -3.56 25.99
C GLN A 136 -36.81 -3.83 27.48
N TYR A 137 -35.72 -3.48 28.17
CA TYR A 137 -35.66 -3.60 29.63
C TYR A 137 -36.70 -2.70 30.29
N ILE A 138 -36.78 -1.42 29.91
CA ILE A 138 -37.71 -0.44 30.50
C ILE A 138 -39.18 -0.72 30.16
N GLN A 139 -39.47 -1.08 28.91
CA GLN A 139 -40.83 -1.09 28.35
C GLN A 139 -41.40 -2.49 28.11
N GLY A 140 -40.56 -3.53 28.13
CA GLY A 140 -40.96 -4.92 27.89
C GLY A 140 -41.36 -5.67 29.16
N ASP A 141 -41.07 -6.97 29.20
CA ASP A 141 -41.59 -7.91 30.21
C ASP A 141 -41.28 -7.55 31.67
N ARG A 142 -40.25 -6.73 31.91
CA ARG A 142 -39.84 -6.29 33.26
C ARG A 142 -40.33 -4.89 33.64
N LYS A 143 -41.22 -4.30 32.85
CA LYS A 143 -41.70 -2.93 33.06
C LYS A 143 -42.24 -2.69 34.47
N ASP A 144 -42.95 -3.67 35.04
CA ASP A 144 -43.58 -3.56 36.36
C ASP A 144 -42.61 -3.87 37.52
N GLU A 145 -41.43 -4.43 37.22
CA GLU A 145 -40.39 -4.75 38.20
C GLU A 145 -39.40 -3.59 38.42
N ILE A 146 -39.35 -2.64 37.48
CA ILE A 146 -38.37 -1.54 37.46
C ILE A 146 -38.88 -0.36 38.28
N LYS A 147 -38.05 0.10 39.22
CA LYS A 147 -38.37 1.28 40.03
C LYS A 147 -38.26 2.56 39.20
N ASP A 148 -39.08 3.56 39.52
CA ASP A 148 -39.09 4.86 38.80
C ASP A 148 -37.71 5.52 38.74
N LYS A 149 -36.91 5.39 39.80
CA LYS A 149 -35.54 5.91 39.84
C LYS A 149 -34.62 5.21 38.84
N GLU A 150 -34.75 3.89 38.68
CA GLU A 150 -33.96 3.11 37.72
C GLU A 150 -34.40 3.42 36.29
N ARG A 151 -35.72 3.54 36.07
CA ARG A 151 -36.30 3.97 34.80
C ARG A 151 -35.76 5.34 34.36
N LEU A 152 -35.72 6.31 35.27
CA LEU A 152 -35.17 7.64 35.00
C LEU A 152 -33.69 7.58 34.59
N ILE A 153 -32.88 6.76 35.28
CA ILE A 153 -31.47 6.57 34.95
C ILE A 153 -31.32 5.96 33.55
N PHE A 154 -32.07 4.90 33.24
CA PHE A 154 -31.99 4.24 31.95
C PHE A 154 -32.48 5.13 30.80
N SER A 155 -33.52 5.94 31.01
CA SER A 155 -33.94 6.95 30.03
C SER A 155 -32.84 7.98 29.78
N GLY A 156 -32.16 8.48 30.82
CA GLY A 156 -31.02 9.37 30.64
C GLY A 156 -29.85 8.71 29.90
N VAL A 157 -29.58 7.42 30.14
CA VAL A 157 -28.58 6.65 29.39
C VAL A 157 -28.97 6.52 27.91
N MET A 158 -30.25 6.30 27.59
CA MET A 158 -30.73 6.28 26.21
C MET A 158 -30.50 7.63 25.51
N ASP A 159 -30.77 8.75 26.19
CA ASP A 159 -30.52 10.09 25.63
C ASP A 159 -29.02 10.29 25.29
N TYR A 160 -28.12 9.84 26.17
CA TYR A 160 -26.68 9.87 25.90
C TYR A 160 -26.27 8.95 24.74
N ILE A 161 -26.86 7.75 24.66
CA ILE A 161 -26.62 6.83 23.53
C ILE A 161 -27.10 7.47 22.22
N GLY A 162 -28.28 8.11 22.21
CA GLY A 162 -28.81 8.83 21.06
C GLY A 162 -27.89 9.97 20.62
N TYR A 163 -27.40 10.78 21.57
CA TYR A 163 -26.43 11.84 21.28
C TYR A 163 -25.13 11.30 20.66
N ILE A 164 -24.56 10.24 21.25
CA ILE A 164 -23.34 9.60 20.75
C ILE A 164 -23.58 8.98 19.36
N SER A 165 -24.73 8.32 19.16
CA SER A 165 -25.14 7.74 17.89
C SER A 165 -25.24 8.79 16.78
N GLY A 166 -25.76 9.99 17.10
CA GLY A 166 -25.74 11.13 16.18
C GLY A 166 -24.33 11.51 15.74
N GLY A 167 -23.38 11.60 16.68
CA GLY A 167 -21.98 11.89 16.37
C GLY A 167 -21.29 10.78 15.56
N ILE A 168 -21.58 9.51 15.87
CA ILE A 168 -21.11 8.34 15.10
C ILE A 168 -21.60 8.44 13.66
N ASN A 169 -22.88 8.76 13.45
CA ASN A 169 -23.46 8.89 12.11
C ASN A 169 -22.81 10.01 11.31
N THR A 170 -22.56 11.18 11.92
CA THR A 170 -21.80 12.26 11.24
C THR A 170 -20.41 11.78 10.82
N CYS A 171 -19.66 11.16 11.73
CA CYS A 171 -18.35 10.61 11.41
C CYS A 171 -18.42 9.56 10.29
N LYS A 172 -19.44 8.70 10.30
CA LYS A 172 -19.67 7.68 9.27
C LYS A 172 -19.85 8.33 7.89
N MET A 173 -20.64 9.41 7.80
CA MET A 173 -20.87 10.14 6.55
C MET A 173 -19.62 10.88 6.06
N ASP A 174 -18.82 11.46 6.95
CA ASP A 174 -17.54 12.09 6.55
C ASP A 174 -16.61 11.09 5.85
N TRP A 175 -16.55 9.84 6.34
CA TRP A 175 -15.80 8.77 5.68
C TRP A 175 -16.49 8.25 4.42
N TYR A 176 -17.82 8.29 4.35
CA TYR A 176 -18.58 7.91 3.16
C TYR A 176 -18.26 8.81 1.96
N ASP A 177 -18.17 10.11 2.20
CA ASP A 177 -17.89 11.10 1.16
C ASP A 177 -16.48 10.97 0.56
N LEU A 178 -15.55 10.36 1.30
CA LEU A 178 -14.19 10.07 0.84
C LEU A 178 -14.06 8.77 0.04
N MET A 179 -15.07 7.90 0.05
CA MET A 179 -15.07 6.65 -0.73
C MET A 179 -15.28 6.91 -2.24
N SER A 180 -14.98 5.91 -3.07
CA SER A 180 -15.30 5.99 -4.49
C SER A 180 -16.82 5.88 -4.74
N PRO A 181 -17.37 6.47 -5.82
CA PRO A 181 -18.80 6.40 -6.13
C PRO A 181 -19.33 4.96 -6.23
N GLU A 182 -18.53 4.05 -6.77
CA GLU A 182 -18.86 2.62 -6.89
C GLU A 182 -18.99 1.94 -5.53
N GLU A 183 -18.21 2.36 -4.54
CA GLU A 183 -18.30 1.85 -3.17
C GLU A 183 -19.47 2.47 -2.42
N GLN A 184 -19.68 3.77 -2.60
CA GLN A 184 -20.86 4.47 -2.09
C GLN A 184 -22.16 3.80 -2.52
N GLU A 185 -22.27 3.44 -3.80
CA GLU A 185 -23.44 2.74 -4.36
C GLU A 185 -23.63 1.34 -3.76
N LYS A 186 -22.54 0.61 -3.50
CA LYS A 186 -22.62 -0.72 -2.84
C LYS A 186 -23.16 -0.63 -1.42
N PHE A 187 -22.75 0.40 -0.67
CA PHE A 187 -23.24 0.59 0.70
C PHE A 187 -24.67 1.14 0.73
N SER A 188 -25.02 2.08 -0.14
CA SER A 188 -26.40 2.58 -0.23
C SER A 188 -27.38 1.48 -0.65
N SER A 189 -27.02 0.65 -1.61
CA SER A 189 -27.83 -0.49 -2.04
C SER A 189 -28.03 -1.50 -0.91
N ARG A 190 -27.00 -1.72 -0.08
CA ARG A 190 -27.07 -2.62 1.07
C ARG A 190 -27.95 -2.07 2.19
N GLU A 191 -27.87 -0.77 2.46
CA GLU A 191 -28.74 -0.11 3.44
C GLU A 191 -30.20 -0.11 2.98
N ALA A 192 -30.47 0.12 1.69
CA ALA A 192 -31.80 0.03 1.11
C ALA A 192 -32.39 -1.39 1.22
N ALA A 193 -31.59 -2.43 0.95
CA ALA A 193 -32.01 -3.83 1.09
C ALA A 193 -32.36 -4.18 2.55
N ASN A 194 -31.51 -3.80 3.51
CA ASN A 194 -31.78 -4.04 4.94
C ASN A 194 -33.03 -3.29 5.45
N THR A 195 -33.35 -2.15 4.86
CA THR A 195 -34.55 -1.38 5.24
C THR A 195 -35.83 -1.98 4.64
N GLY A 196 -35.75 -2.52 3.41
CA GLY A 196 -36.87 -3.20 2.75
C GLY A 196 -37.33 -4.48 3.48
N ASP A 197 -36.39 -5.26 4.01
CA ASP A 197 -36.71 -6.48 4.78
C ASP A 197 -37.37 -6.18 6.13
N MET A 198 -37.05 -5.04 6.78
CA MET A 198 -37.71 -4.63 8.02
C MET A 198 -39.13 -4.10 7.82
N ILE A 199 -39.45 -3.52 6.65
CA ILE A 199 -40.80 -3.03 6.34
C ILE A 199 -41.74 -4.21 6.02
N PHE A 200 -41.25 -5.25 5.34
CA PHE A 200 -42.05 -6.43 5.03
C PHE A 200 -42.45 -7.24 6.29
N PHE A 201 -41.57 -7.35 7.28
CA PHE A 201 -41.89 -8.06 8.54
C PHE A 201 -42.93 -7.36 9.42
N ASN A 202 -43.08 -6.03 9.32
CA ASN A 202 -44.09 -5.29 10.09
C ASN A 202 -45.47 -5.24 9.42
N GLN A 203 -45.62 -5.79 8.21
CA GLN A 203 -46.89 -5.73 7.46
C GLN A 203 -47.67 -7.07 7.47
N GLU A 204 -47.07 -8.17 7.94
CA GLU A 204 -47.75 -9.47 8.06
C GLU A 204 -48.45 -9.69 9.42
N ASP A 205 -48.28 -8.78 10.39
CA ASP A 205 -48.89 -8.85 11.73
C ASP A 205 -49.92 -7.73 12.01
N ALA A 206 -50.56 -7.16 10.98
CA ALA A 206 -51.64 -6.15 11.12
C ALA A 206 -53.00 -6.66 10.62
#